data_AF-A0A2P7ASA9-F1
#
_entry.id   AF-A0A2P7ASA9-F1
#
_cell.length_a   1.000
_cell.length_b   1.000
_cell.length_c   1.000
_cell.angle_alpha   90.00
_cell.angle_beta   90.00
_cell.angle_gamma   90.00
#
_symmetry.space_group_name_H-M   'P 1'
#
loop_
_entity.id
_entity.type
_entity.pdbx_description
1 polymer ?
#
loop_
_entity_poly.entity_id
_entity_poly.type
_entity_poly.pdbx_seq_one_letter_code
_entity_poly.pdbx_strand_id
1 'polypeptide(L)' 'MIARPQRCLNDPKRAEDCELAIQLRLMELLSDAFAAGWGKLEVLAAMNRIADQAALKLDAKIRVDVASYLGKFSRKS' A
#
# COMPACT_ATOMS: atom_id res chain seq x y z
N MET A 1 -10.11 3.74 11.35
CA MET A 1 -10.21 4.36 10.00
C MET A 1 -8.91 5.10 9.71
N ILE A 2 -8.32 4.98 8.51
CA ILE A 2 -7.14 5.79 8.13
C ILE A 2 -7.63 7.19 7.74
N ALA A 3 -7.07 8.24 8.36
CA ALA A 3 -7.48 9.60 8.08
C ALA A 3 -7.13 10.01 6.64
N ARG A 4 -7.99 10.79 5.99
CA ARG A 4 -7.68 11.33 4.66
C ARG A 4 -6.48 12.30 4.75
N PRO A 5 -5.62 12.37 3.72
CA PRO A 5 -4.55 13.35 3.68
C PRO A 5 -5.11 14.78 3.80
N GLN A 6 -4.51 15.61 4.67
CA GLN A 6 -4.88 17.02 4.83
C GLN A 6 -3.95 17.96 4.04
N ARG A 7 -2.71 17.53 3.80
CA ARG A 7 -1.70 18.29 3.06
C ARG A 7 -1.84 18.08 1.55
N CYS A 8 -1.41 19.07 0.78
CA CYS A 8 -1.37 19.02 -0.67
C CYS A 8 -0.35 17.97 -1.17
N LEU A 9 -0.49 17.52 -2.41
CA LEU A 9 0.26 16.38 -2.96
C LEU A 9 1.79 16.54 -2.84
N ASN A 10 2.28 17.77 -3.00
CA ASN A 10 3.71 18.10 -3.05
C ASN A 10 4.30 18.52 -1.70
N ASP A 11 3.51 18.49 -0.63
CA ASP A 11 4.02 18.81 0.70
C ASP A 11 4.95 17.68 1.19
N PRO A 12 6.22 17.98 1.53
CA PRO A 12 7.18 16.95 1.94
C PRO A 12 6.74 16.19 3.19
N LYS A 13 5.96 16.81 4.08
CA LYS A 13 5.49 16.16 5.30
C LYS A 13 4.26 15.27 5.09
N ARG A 14 3.72 15.20 3.86
CA ARG A 14 2.60 14.33 3.53
C ARG A 14 2.96 12.85 3.61
N ALA A 15 4.23 12.51 3.35
CA ALA A 15 4.74 11.15 3.52
C ALA A 15 4.72 10.73 5.00
N GLU A 16 5.22 11.60 5.89
CA GLU A 16 5.21 11.39 7.34
C GLU A 16 3.78 11.23 7.89
N ASP A 17 2.84 12.08 7.46
CA ASP A 17 1.44 11.95 7.86
C ASP A 17 0.82 10.63 7.41
N CYS A 18 1.17 10.17 6.20
CA CYS A 18 0.69 8.90 5.66
C CYS A 18 1.23 7.73 6.49
N GLU A 19 2.52 7.74 6.80
CA GLU A 19 3.16 6.73 7.64
C GLU A 19 2.52 6.67 9.02
N LEU A 20 2.36 7.82 9.68
CA LEU A 20 1.72 7.89 10.99
C LEU A 20 0.28 7.35 10.97
N ALA A 21 -0.51 7.73 9.96
CA ALA A 21 -1.89 7.28 9.83
C ALA A 21 -1.99 5.75 9.64
N ILE A 22 -1.02 5.15 8.92
CA ILE A 22 -0.92 3.70 8.75
C ILE A 22 -0.43 3.05 10.05
N GLN A 23 0.60 3.59 10.70
CA GLN A 23 1.21 3.03 11.92
C GLN A 23 0.19 2.89 13.05
N LEU A 24 -0.69 3.87 13.23
CA LEU A 24 -1.75 3.82 14.24
C LEU A 24 -2.68 2.62 14.04
N ARG A 25 -3.09 2.37 12.79
CA ARG A 25 -3.95 1.22 12.45
C ARG A 25 -3.21 -0.10 12.51
N LEU A 26 -1.93 -0.08 12.16
CA LEU A 26 -1.10 -1.25 12.20
C LEU A 26 -0.91 -1.76 13.63
N MET A 27 -0.70 -0.87 14.60
CA MET A 27 -0.56 -1.27 16.00
C MET A 27 -1.81 -1.99 16.55
N GLU A 28 -3.01 -1.53 16.15
CA GLU A 28 -4.26 -2.23 16.49
C GLU A 28 -4.28 -3.65 15.90
N LEU A 29 -3.93 -3.78 14.62
CA LEU A 29 -3.91 -5.09 13.93
C LEU A 29 -2.89 -6.06 14.56
N LEU A 30 -1.72 -5.56 14.95
CA LEU A 30 -0.72 -6.37 15.66
C LEU A 30 -1.26 -6.84 17.01
N SER A 31 -1.91 -5.95 17.76
CA SER A 31 -2.54 -6.30 19.04
C SER A 31 -3.58 -7.40 18.88
N ASP A 32 -4.47 -7.27 17.88
CA ASP A 32 -5.51 -8.25 17.60
C ASP A 32 -4.92 -9.61 17.20
N ALA A 33 -3.89 -9.61 16.35
CA ALA A 33 -3.22 -10.84 15.94
C ALA A 33 -2.53 -11.55 17.13
N PHE A 34 -1.90 -10.79 18.02
CA PHE A 34 -1.27 -11.37 19.22
C PHE A 34 -2.32 -11.87 20.21
N ALA A 35 -3.44 -11.17 20.38
CA ALA A 35 -4.56 -11.61 21.20
C ALA A 35 -5.19 -12.92 20.68
N ALA A 36 -5.18 -13.12 19.35
CA ALA A 36 -5.60 -14.36 18.72
C ALA A 36 -4.56 -15.51 18.83
N GLY A 37 -3.39 -15.25 19.42
CA GLY A 37 -2.35 -16.25 19.68
C GLY A 37 -1.30 -16.41 18.57
N TRP A 38 -1.29 -15.54 17.55
CA TRP A 38 -0.28 -15.60 16.50
C TRP A 38 1.10 -15.16 17.00
N GLY A 39 2.16 -15.77 16.47
CA GLY A 39 3.53 -15.44 16.83
C GLY A 39 3.96 -14.07 16.29
N LYS A 40 4.74 -13.30 17.07
CA LYS A 40 5.20 -11.95 16.65
C LYS A 40 5.90 -11.93 15.30
N LEU A 41 6.84 -12.87 15.11
CA LEU A 41 7.61 -12.98 13.87
C LEU A 41 6.74 -13.46 12.69
N GLU A 42 5.77 -14.33 12.96
CA GLU A 42 4.84 -14.83 11.96
C GLU A 42 3.95 -13.71 11.41
N VAL A 43 3.38 -12.90 12.30
CA VAL A 43 2.54 -11.75 11.91
C VAL A 43 3.35 -10.74 11.09
N LEU A 44 4.56 -10.38 11.54
CA LEU A 44 5.42 -9.44 10.80
C LEU A 44 5.83 -10.00 9.43
N ALA A 45 6.19 -11.28 9.35
CA ALA A 45 6.54 -11.92 8.08
C ALA A 45 5.34 -11.98 7.12
N ALA A 46 4.14 -12.26 7.62
CA ALA A 46 2.92 -12.26 6.83
C ALA A 46 2.60 -10.88 6.27
N MET A 47 2.73 -9.82 7.09
CA MET A 47 2.49 -8.46 6.64
C MET A 47 3.47 -8.01 5.55
N ASN A 48 4.76 -8.29 5.72
CA ASN A 48 5.77 -7.96 4.70
C ASN A 48 5.41 -8.63 3.37
N ARG A 49 5.05 -9.92 3.40
CA ARG A 49 4.60 -10.65 2.22
C ARG A 49 3.37 -10.03 1.56
N ILE A 50 2.40 -9.57 2.35
CA ILE A 50 1.20 -8.89 1.83
C ILE A 50 1.57 -7.56 1.17
N ALA A 51 2.45 -6.77 1.79
CA ALA A 51 2.92 -5.51 1.24
C ALA A 51 3.66 -5.70 -0.09
N ASP A 52 4.58 -6.68 -0.16
CA ASP A 52 5.31 -7.03 -1.37
C ASP A 52 4.35 -7.47 -2.50
N GLN A 53 3.39 -8.33 -2.17
CA GLN A 53 2.39 -8.78 -3.14
C GLN A 53 1.50 -7.63 -3.64
N ALA A 54 1.15 -6.67 -2.76
CA ALA A 54 0.39 -5.49 -3.15
C ALA A 54 1.20 -4.59 -4.10
N ALA A 55 2.49 -4.39 -3.83
CA ALA A 55 3.40 -3.64 -4.70
C ALA A 55 3.51 -4.27 -6.10
N LEU A 56 3.69 -5.60 -6.16
CA LEU A 56 3.74 -6.34 -7.42
C LEU A 56 2.44 -6.22 -8.23
N LYS A 57 1.28 -6.30 -7.56
CA LYS A 57 -0.03 -6.14 -8.22
C LYS A 57 -0.24 -4.72 -8.75
N LEU A 58 0.23 -3.71 -8.02
CA LEU A 58 0.16 -2.32 -8.46
C LEU A 58 1.04 -2.08 -9.69
N ASP A 59 2.28 -2.58 -9.69
CA ASP A 59 3.18 -2.50 -10.84
C ASP A 59 2.59 -3.21 -12.07
N ALA A 60 2.07 -4.43 -11.89
CA ALA A 60 1.42 -5.18 -12.97
C ALA A 60 0.24 -4.42 -13.57
N LYS A 61 -0.60 -3.79 -12.73
CA LYS A 61 -1.72 -2.97 -13.19
C LYS A 61 -1.24 -1.75 -13.99
N ILE A 62 -0.23 -1.04 -13.50
CA ILE A 62 0.36 0.11 -14.21
C ILE A 62 0.88 -0.30 -15.60
N ARG A 63 1.57 -1.44 -15.70
CA ARG A 63 2.07 -1.95 -16.99
C ARG A 63 0.94 -2.26 -17.98
N VAL A 64 -0.14 -2.87 -17.51
CA VAL A 64 -1.33 -3.16 -18.34
C VAL A 64 -1.98 -1.87 -18.83
N ASP A 65 -2.13 -0.87 -17.95
CA ASP A 65 -2.70 0.43 -18.32
C ASP A 65 -1.83 1.13 -19.37
N VAL A 66 -0.50 1.21 -19.17
CA VAL A 66 0.44 1.80 -20.14
C VAL A 66 0.38 1.08 -21.50
N ALA A 67 0.39 -0.26 -21.51
CA ALA A 67 0.27 -1.03 -22.75
C ALA A 67 -1.05 -0.78 -23.48
N SER A 68 -2.16 -0.63 -22.74
CA SER A 68 -3.47 -0.27 -23.29
C SER A 68 -3.45 1.12 -23.93
N TYR A 69 -2.83 2.11 -23.26
CA TYR A 69 -2.68 3.45 -23.81
C TYR A 69 -1.85 3.44 -25.10
N LEU A 70 -0.68 2.80 -25.09
CA LEU A 70 0.19 2.71 -26.28
C LEU A 70 -0.47 1.98 -27.45
N GLY A 71 -1.19 0.88 -27.19
CA GLY A 71 -1.94 0.16 -28.24
C GLY A 71 -3.05 0.99 -28.89
N LYS A 72 -3.67 1.93 -28.16
CA LYS A 72 -4.65 2.88 -28.72
C LYS A 72 -3.99 3.94 -29.60
N PHE A 73 -2.76 4.36 -29.29
CA PHE A 73 -2.00 5.29 -30.13
C PHE A 73 -1.47 4.62 -31.40
N SER A 74 -0.99 3.38 -31.30
CA SER A 74 -0.50 2.61 -32.46
C SER A 74 -1.58 2.23 -33.48
N ARG A 75 -2.87 2.23 -33.10
CA ARG A 75 -4.00 1.95 -34.03
C ARG A 75 -4.57 3.21 -34.70
N LYS A 76 -4.08 4.40 -34.33
CA LYS A 76 -4.51 5.69 -34.88
C LYS A 76 -3.48 6.34 -35.80
N SER A 77 -2.37 5.65 -36.07
CA SER A 77 -1.39 5.98 -37.12
C SER A 77 -1.44 4.94 -38.22
#